data_AF-A0A6G2DEH6-F1
#
_entry.id   AF-A0A6G2DEH6-F1
#
_cell.length_a   1.000
_cell.length_b   1.000
_cell.length_c   1.000
_cell.angle_alpha   90.00
_cell.angle_beta   90.00
_cell.angle_gamma   90.00
#
_symmetry.space_group_name_H-M   'P 1'
#
loop_
_entity.id
_entity.type
_entity.pdbx_description
1 polymer ?
#
loop_
_entity_poly.entity_id
_entity_poly.type
_entity_poly.pdbx_seq_one_letter_code
_entity_poly.pdbx_strand_id
1 'polypeptide(L)'
;MNLSYELSIWEILLRCFLAILFGGIVGYERGVKNQAAGIRTYLLVCLGTCVVMMTNQFITSRYGIGDHSRMGSKVISGLGLQVAGTIMV
;
A
#
# COMPACT_ATOMS: atom_id res chain seq x y z
N MET A 1 8.97 -28.09 6.48
CA MET A 1 9.04 -26.82 5.71
C MET A 1 7.76 -26.68 4.90
N ASN A 2 6.62 -26.59 5.60
CA ASN A 2 5.30 -26.38 4.98
C ASN A 2 4.90 -24.95 5.29
N LEU A 3 5.37 -24.01 4.47
CA LEU A 3 4.82 -22.67 4.48
C LEU A 3 3.65 -22.72 3.50
N SER A 4 2.46 -22.99 4.03
CA SER A 4 1.21 -22.96 3.29
C SER A 4 0.96 -21.54 2.77
N TYR A 5 1.56 -21.18 1.64
CA TYR A 5 1.31 -19.96 0.89
C TYR A 5 0.23 -20.21 -0.18
N GLU A 6 -0.87 -20.79 0.26
CA GLU A 6 -2.15 -20.48 -0.38
C GLU A 6 -2.47 -19.07 0.13
N LEU A 7 -2.17 -18.02 -0.66
CA LEU A 7 -2.72 -16.69 -0.40
C LEU A 7 -4.24 -16.82 -0.48
N SER A 8 -4.83 -17.21 0.65
CA SER A 8 -6.25 -17.46 0.72
C SER A 8 -6.93 -16.13 0.45
N ILE A 9 -8.00 -16.17 -0.34
CA ILE A 9 -8.82 -14.98 -0.65
C ILE A 9 -9.17 -14.22 0.63
N TRP A 10 -9.33 -14.95 1.75
CA TRP A 10 -9.51 -14.38 3.08
C TRP A 10 -8.38 -13.48 3.58
N GLU A 11 -7.12 -13.86 3.44
CA GLU A 11 -5.99 -13.02 3.86
C GLU A 11 -5.89 -11.76 2.99
N ILE A 12 -6.14 -11.91 1.69
CA ILE A 12 -6.14 -10.80 0.74
C ILE A 12 -7.24 -9.81 1.10
N LEU A 13 -8.45 -10.34 1.34
CA LEU A 13 -9.62 -9.55 1.73
C LEU A 13 -9.36 -8.80 3.04
N LEU A 14 -8.77 -9.48 4.03
CA LEU A 14 -8.47 -8.90 5.34
C LEU A 14 -7.41 -7.80 5.24
N ARG A 15 -6.33 -8.01 4.46
CA ARG A 15 -5.30 -6.99 4.21
C ARG A 15 -5.84 -5.79 3.42
N CYS A 16 -6.63 -6.02 2.38
CA CYS A 16 -7.31 -4.95 1.65
C CYS A 16 -8.27 -4.17 2.56
N PHE A 17 -9.04 -4.88 3.39
CA PHE A 17 -9.96 -4.24 4.33
C PHE A 17 -9.21 -3.38 5.35
N LEU A 18 -8.12 -3.90 5.93
CA LEU A 18 -7.25 -3.14 6.82
C LEU A 18 -6.62 -1.94 6.10
N ALA A 19 -6.12 -2.10 4.88
CA ALA A 19 -5.56 -1.01 4.08
C ALA A 19 -6.58 0.10 3.79
N ILE A 20 -7.83 -0.26 3.46
CA ILE A 20 -8.93 0.68 3.26
C ILE A 20 -9.27 1.38 4.58
N LEU A 21 -9.32 0.63 5.69
CA LEU A 21 -9.70 1.16 7.00
C LEU A 21 -8.64 2.14 7.52
N PHE A 22 -7.37 1.76 7.50
CA PHE A 22 -6.26 2.65 7.86
C PHE A 22 -6.10 3.82 6.89
N GLY A 23 -6.16 3.58 5.57
CA GLY A 23 -6.09 4.64 4.56
C GLY A 23 -7.26 5.62 4.64
N GLY A 24 -8.45 5.13 5.01
CA GLY A 24 -9.65 5.92 5.24
C GLY A 24 -9.56 6.78 6.50
N ILE A 25 -9.10 6.22 7.63
CA ILE A 25 -8.90 6.98 8.89
C ILE A 25 -7.87 8.10 8.67
N VAL A 26 -6.71 7.78 8.10
CA VAL A 26 -5.65 8.76 7.83
C VAL A 26 -6.13 9.80 6.82
N GLY A 27 -6.82 9.38 5.77
CA GLY A 27 -7.42 10.30 4.79
C GLY A 27 -8.47 11.22 5.41
N TYR A 28 -9.25 10.72 6.36
CA TYR A 28 -10.31 11.49 7.04
C TYR A 28 -9.71 12.56 7.94
N GLU A 29 -8.74 12.20 8.79
CA GLU A 29 -8.00 13.17 9.61
C GLU A 29 -7.32 14.26 8.76
N ARG A 30 -6.80 13.89 7.59
CA ARG A 30 -6.14 14.82 6.66
C ARG A 30 -7.14 15.73 5.94
N GLY A 31 -8.32 15.21 5.60
CA GLY A 31 -9.42 15.98 5.03
C GLY A 31 -9.99 17.02 6.01
N VAL A 32 -10.08 16.67 7.29
CA VAL A 32 -10.50 17.60 8.36
C VAL A 32 -9.48 18.73 8.54
N LYS A 33 -8.18 18.46 8.30
CA LYS A 33 -7.11 19.47 8.35
C LYS A 33 -7.01 20.36 7.10
N ASN A 34 -7.98 20.34 6.19
CA ASN A 34 -8.00 21.11 4.92
C ASN A 34 -6.71 20.95 4.09
N GLN A 35 -6.05 19.80 4.15
CA GLN A 35 -4.89 19.54 3.32
C GLN A 35 -5.30 19.21 1.88
N ALA A 36 -4.50 19.64 0.91
CA ALA A 36 -4.79 19.48 -0.53
C ALA A 36 -4.99 18.01 -0.96
N ALA A 37 -4.42 17.05 -0.23
CA ALA A 37 -4.72 15.63 -0.42
C ALA A 37 -5.81 15.15 0.54
N GLY A 38 -7.03 14.99 0.01
CA GLY A 38 -8.18 14.48 0.75
C GLY A 38 -8.26 12.95 0.85
N ILE A 39 -9.39 12.48 1.39
CA ILE A 39 -9.71 11.06 1.63
C ILE A 39 -9.52 10.15 0.41
N ARG A 40 -9.89 10.63 -0.78
CA ARG A 40 -9.87 9.82 -2.02
C ARG A 40 -8.45 9.44 -2.42
N THR A 41 -7.49 10.32 -2.17
CA THR A 41 -6.08 10.13 -2.55
C THR A 41 -5.42 9.07 -1.68
N TYR A 42 -5.58 9.17 -0.36
CA TYR A 42 -5.00 8.18 0.56
C TYR A 42 -5.62 6.80 0.40
N LEU A 43 -6.92 6.71 0.12
CA LEU A 43 -7.60 5.44 -0.14
C LEU A 43 -7.05 4.73 -1.39
N LEU A 44 -6.92 5.46 -2.51
CA LEU A 44 -6.38 4.92 -3.77
C LEU A 44 -4.92 4.53 -3.63
N VAL A 45 -4.13 5.34 -2.94
CA VAL A 45 -2.72 5.07 -2.69
C VAL A 45 -2.55 3.82 -1.82
N CYS A 46 -3.27 3.70 -0.71
CA CYS A 46 -3.15 2.54 0.19
C CYS A 46 -3.59 1.23 -0.49
N LEU A 47 -4.63 1.29 -1.33
CA LEU A 47 -5.03 0.15 -2.18
C LEU A 47 -3.98 -0.20 -3.23
N GLY A 48 -3.46 0.79 -3.95
CA GLY A 48 -2.44 0.59 -4.98
C GLY A 48 -1.15 -0.01 -4.42
N THR A 49 -0.69 0.50 -3.27
CA THR A 49 0.50 -0.04 -2.60
C THR A 49 0.27 -1.47 -2.10
N CYS A 50 -0.92 -1.79 -1.57
CA CYS A 50 -1.28 -3.15 -1.15
C CYS A 50 -1.22 -4.15 -2.33
N VAL A 51 -1.80 -3.81 -3.48
CA VAL A 51 -1.80 -4.66 -4.68
C VAL A 51 -0.39 -4.86 -5.24
N VAL A 52 0.40 -3.78 -5.31
CA VAL A 52 1.79 -3.86 -5.79
C VAL A 52 2.64 -4.73 -4.87
N MET A 53 2.50 -4.60 -3.55
CA MET A 53 3.26 -5.40 -2.58
C MET A 53 2.90 -6.88 -2.65
N MET A 54 1.63 -7.19 -2.84
CA MET A 54 1.15 -8.56 -2.96
C MET A 54 1.63 -9.21 -4.27
N THR A 55 1.56 -8.47 -5.39
CA THR A 55 2.16 -8.88 -6.66
C THR A 55 3.66 -9.13 -6.51
N ASN A 56 4.33 -8.28 -5.72
CA ASN A 56 5.77 -8.41 -5.47
C ASN A 56 6.12 -9.70 -4.74
N GLN A 57 5.41 -9.95 -3.64
CA GLN A 57 5.58 -11.15 -2.82
C GLN A 57 5.34 -12.41 -3.66
N PHE A 58 4.35 -12.37 -4.56
CA PHE A 58 4.07 -13.48 -5.48
C PHE A 58 5.23 -13.73 -6.45
N ILE A 59 5.75 -12.69 -7.11
CA ILE A 59 6.83 -12.79 -8.10
C ILE A 59 8.11 -13.32 -7.45
N THR A 60 8.55 -12.72 -6.33
CA THR A 60 9.77 -13.18 -5.65
C THR A 60 9.59 -14.59 -5.10
N SER A 61 8.41 -14.94 -4.56
CA SER A 61 8.17 -16.31 -4.09
C SER A 61 8.16 -17.33 -5.22
N ARG A 62 7.69 -16.97 -6.43
CA ARG A 62 7.59 -17.91 -7.55
C ARG A 62 8.85 -18.06 -8.37
N TYR A 63 9.56 -16.97 -8.59
CA TYR A 63 10.76 -16.96 -9.41
C TYR A 63 12.03 -17.05 -8.55
N GLY A 64 11.98 -16.67 -7.27
CA GLY A 64 13.17 -16.60 -6.41
C GLY A 64 14.15 -15.51 -6.84
N ILE A 65 13.77 -14.69 -7.82
CA ILE A 65 14.60 -13.63 -8.41
C ILE A 65 13.99 -12.29 -8.00
N GLY A 66 14.66 -11.58 -7.10
CA GLY A 66 14.31 -10.20 -6.73
C GLY A 66 14.22 -9.96 -5.23
N ASP A 67 15.03 -9.03 -4.73
CA ASP A 67 14.96 -8.54 -3.36
C ASP A 67 13.62 -7.85 -3.06
N HIS A 68 12.79 -8.46 -2.20
CA HIS A 68 11.56 -7.86 -1.67
C HIS A 68 11.77 -6.42 -1.17
N SER A 69 12.92 -6.15 -0.54
CA SER A 69 13.30 -4.82 -0.02
C SER A 69 13.40 -3.74 -1.10
N ARG A 70 13.81 -4.08 -2.33
CA ARG A 70 14.02 -3.07 -3.39
C ARG A 70 12.71 -2.56 -3.96
N MET A 71 11.72 -3.43 -4.13
CA MET A 71 10.42 -3.03 -4.67
C MET A 71 9.56 -2.38 -3.58
N GLY A 72 9.65 -2.84 -2.32
CA GLY A 72 9.04 -2.12 -1.20
C GLY A 72 9.56 -0.69 -1.05
N SER A 73 10.88 -0.50 -1.19
CA SER A 73 11.49 0.84 -1.17
C SER A 73 10.96 1.76 -2.27
N LYS A 74 10.70 1.26 -3.48
CA LYS A 74 10.09 2.07 -4.57
C LYS A 74 8.68 2.55 -4.23
N VAL A 75 7.86 1.69 -3.62
CA VAL A 75 6.50 2.02 -3.21
C VAL A 75 6.50 3.10 -2.11
N ILE A 76 7.41 2.96 -1.14
CA ILE A 76 7.63 3.94 -0.05
C ILE A 76 8.17 5.26 -0.60
N SER A 77 9.06 5.22 -1.58
CA SER A 77 9.59 6.40 -2.25
C SER A 77 8.52 7.16 -3.04
N GLY A 78 7.58 6.44 -3.68
CA GLY A 78 6.42 7.04 -4.35
C GLY A 78 5.44 7.70 -3.38
N LEU A 79 5.20 7.07 -2.21
CA LEU A 79 4.43 7.65 -1.10
C LEU A 79 5.03 8.97 -0.59
N GLY A 80 6.36 9.03 -0.44
CA GLY A 80 7.06 10.25 -0.02
C GLY A 80 6.89 11.41 -1.00
N LEU A 81 6.81 11.11 -2.30
CA LEU A 81 6.64 12.11 -3.35
C LEU A 81 5.22 12.70 -3.37
N GLN A 82 4.20 11.88 -3.08
CA GLN A 82 2.83 12.34 -2.88
C GLN A 82 2.74 13.37 -1.74
N VAL A 83 3.47 13.14 -0.65
CA VAL A 83 3.51 14.03 0.51
C VAL A 83 4.27 15.32 0.17
N ALA A 84 5.44 15.23 -0.48
CA ALA A 84 6.21 16.40 -0.94
C ALA A 84 5.37 17.34 -1.82
N GLY A 85 4.57 16.80 -2.73
CA GLY A 85 3.66 17.59 -3.57
C GLY A 85 2.53 18.30 -2.81
N THR A 86 2.11 17.77 -1.66
CA THR A 86 1.05 18.37 -0.83
C THR A 86 1.56 19.39 0.19
N ILE A 87 2.86 19.40 0.47
CA ILE A 87 3.50 20.39 1.36
C ILE A 87 3.95 21.63 0.56
N MET A 88 4.15 21.49 -0.75
CA MET A 88 4.61 22.55 -1.65
C MET A 88 3.46 23.35 -2.31
N VAL A 89 2.27 23.37 -1.69
CA VAL A 89 1.12 24.18 -2.12
C VAL A 89 0.57 25.02 -0.97
#